data_AF-A0A950B5N6-F1
#
_entry.id   AF-A0A950B5N6-F1
#
_cell.length_a   1.000
_cell.length_b   1.000
_cell.length_c   1.000
_cell.angle_alpha   90.00
_cell.angle_beta   90.00
_cell.angle_gamma   90.00
#
_symmetry.space_group_name_H-M   'P 1'
#
loop_
_entity.id
_entity.type
_entity.pdbx_description
1 polymer ?
#
loop_
_entity_poly.entity_id
_entity_poly.type
_entity_poly.pdbx_seq_one_letter_code
_entity_poly.pdbx_strand_id
1 'polypeptide(L)'
;RSPVVYCSNAHWVARLHELALQSFSPVRGYHHYLSMARKTMNSHLRADSEVVKYKKYFYALRPLLAARWIREVGGVPPMRFAELATALLHDAYLLKELNALLAVKMRAGEAATSAPWPRIQAFLQAELALAEQYAPQAGPPSTETVHAVDAFLLDAVAHFNTE
;
A
#
# COMPACT_ATOMS: atom_id res chain seq x y z
N ARG A 1 -7.78 4.87 -5.85
CA ARG A 1 -8.54 5.09 -7.10
C ARG A 1 -7.65 5.86 -8.06
N SER A 2 -7.59 5.47 -9.33
CA SER A 2 -6.96 6.31 -10.37
C SER A 2 -7.76 7.60 -10.49
N PRO A 3 -7.11 8.77 -10.61
CA PRO A 3 -7.81 10.03 -10.84
C PRO A 3 -8.41 10.12 -12.25
N VAL A 4 -7.95 9.28 -13.19
CA VAL A 4 -8.43 9.26 -14.58
C VAL A 4 -9.27 8.01 -14.82
N VAL A 5 -10.50 8.20 -15.28
CA VAL A 5 -11.45 7.16 -15.70
C VAL A 5 -11.63 7.28 -17.21
N TYR A 6 -11.20 6.26 -17.96
CA TYR A 6 -11.28 6.25 -19.42
C TYR A 6 -12.65 5.80 -19.91
N CYS A 7 -13.20 4.76 -19.30
CA CYS A 7 -14.54 4.25 -19.53
C CYS A 7 -15.03 3.60 -18.23
N SER A 8 -16.32 3.69 -17.95
CA SER A 8 -16.93 3.04 -16.78
C SER A 8 -18.39 2.72 -17.03
N ASN A 9 -18.81 1.50 -16.72
CA ASN A 9 -20.22 1.18 -16.52
C ASN A 9 -20.56 1.36 -15.03
N ALA A 10 -21.38 2.37 -14.72
CA ALA A 10 -21.66 2.77 -13.34
C ALA A 10 -22.25 1.64 -12.49
N HIS A 11 -23.12 0.80 -13.07
CA HIS A 11 -23.74 -0.33 -12.37
C HIS A 11 -22.71 -1.38 -11.95
N TRP A 12 -21.88 -1.82 -12.90
CA TRP A 12 -20.84 -2.82 -12.64
C TRP A 12 -19.75 -2.32 -11.69
N VAL A 13 -19.36 -1.05 -11.83
CA VAL A 13 -18.39 -0.42 -10.93
C VAL A 13 -18.94 -0.34 -9.50
N ALA A 14 -20.21 0.01 -9.32
CA ALA A 14 -20.84 0.04 -7.99
C ALA A 14 -20.88 -1.35 -7.35
N ARG A 15 -21.34 -2.38 -8.08
CA ARG A 15 -21.37 -3.78 -7.61
C ARG A 15 -19.97 -4.28 -7.22
N LEU A 16 -18.97 -4.02 -8.06
CA LEU A 16 -17.58 -4.40 -7.78
C LEU A 16 -17.04 -3.70 -6.52
N HIS A 17 -17.37 -2.43 -6.33
CA HIS A 17 -16.93 -1.68 -5.16
C HIS A 17 -17.53 -2.21 -3.85
N GLU A 18 -18.83 -2.50 -3.84
CA GLU A 18 -19.50 -3.07 -2.67
C GLU A 18 -18.90 -4.44 -2.31
N LEU A 19 -18.74 -5.31 -3.31
CA LEU A 19 -18.15 -6.63 -3.14
C LEU A 19 -16.69 -6.54 -2.64
N ALA A 20 -15.90 -5.59 -3.16
CA ALA A 20 -14.53 -5.38 -2.72
C ALA A 20 -14.43 -4.93 -1.25
N LEU A 21 -15.39 -4.15 -0.77
CA LEU A 21 -15.45 -3.73 0.65
C LEU A 21 -15.82 -4.89 1.56
N GLN A 22 -16.77 -5.73 1.15
CA GLN A 22 -17.22 -6.90 1.93
C GLN A 22 -16.19 -8.03 1.94
N SER A 23 -15.36 -8.13 0.89
CA SER A 23 -14.35 -9.18 0.75
C SER A 23 -12.95 -8.80 1.24
N PHE A 24 -12.74 -7.56 1.66
CA PHE A 24 -11.43 -7.13 2.14
C PHE A 24 -11.02 -7.91 3.39
N SER A 25 -9.86 -8.55 3.31
CA SER A 25 -9.27 -9.29 4.43
C SER A 25 -8.10 -8.49 5.00
N PRO A 26 -8.25 -7.87 6.19
CA PRO A 26 -7.17 -7.12 6.84
C PRO A 26 -5.93 -7.99 7.05
N VAL A 27 -6.10 -9.26 7.41
CA VAL A 27 -4.99 -10.19 7.63
C VAL A 27 -4.19 -10.45 6.35
N ARG A 28 -4.87 -10.81 5.27
CA ARG A 28 -4.20 -11.06 3.97
C ARG A 28 -3.55 -9.78 3.44
N GLY A 29 -4.25 -8.65 3.55
CA GLY A 29 -3.71 -7.33 3.21
C GLY A 29 -2.45 -7.00 3.99
N TYR A 30 -2.46 -7.23 5.31
CA TYR A 30 -1.34 -6.98 6.19
C TYR A 30 -0.10 -7.79 5.78
N HIS A 31 -0.23 -9.12 5.64
CA HIS A 31 0.88 -9.98 5.23
C HIS A 31 1.40 -9.65 3.82
N HIS A 32 0.51 -9.29 2.90
CA HIS A 32 0.88 -8.85 1.56
C HIS A 32 1.77 -7.59 1.62
N TYR A 33 1.31 -6.55 2.33
CA TYR A 33 2.09 -5.32 2.47
C TYR A 33 3.40 -5.55 3.21
N LEU A 34 3.40 -6.31 4.32
CA LEU A 34 4.62 -6.63 5.05
C LEU A 34 5.65 -7.35 4.16
N SER A 35 5.23 -8.34 3.37
CA SER A 35 6.11 -9.05 2.43
C SER A 35 6.70 -8.11 1.37
N MET A 36 5.89 -7.20 0.81
CA MET A 36 6.36 -6.20 -0.15
C MET A 36 7.39 -5.23 0.45
N ALA A 37 7.13 -4.76 1.67
CA ALA A 37 8.03 -3.90 2.40
C ALA A 37 9.37 -4.59 2.68
N ARG A 38 9.32 -5.80 3.25
CA ARG A 38 10.50 -6.63 3.55
C ARG A 38 11.35 -6.87 2.30
N LYS A 39 10.72 -7.26 1.20
CA LYS A 39 11.43 -7.47 -0.08
C LYS A 39 12.14 -6.19 -0.54
N THR A 40 11.45 -5.05 -0.48
CA THR A 40 12.03 -3.76 -0.89
C THR A 40 13.20 -3.37 0.00
N MET A 41 13.06 -3.53 1.32
CA MET A 41 14.11 -3.23 2.30
C MET A 41 15.36 -4.09 2.05
N ASN A 42 15.18 -5.40 1.91
CA ASN A 42 16.29 -6.35 1.73
C ASN A 42 17.01 -6.18 0.38
N SER A 43 16.28 -5.83 -0.69
CA SER A 43 16.87 -5.72 -2.03
C SER A 43 17.44 -4.33 -2.35
N HIS A 44 16.98 -3.27 -1.69
CA HIS A 44 17.25 -1.91 -2.15
C HIS A 44 17.59 -0.88 -1.06
N LEU A 45 17.33 -1.17 0.22
CA LEU A 45 17.51 -0.22 1.32
C LEU A 45 18.31 -0.86 2.46
N ARG A 46 19.35 -1.62 2.12
CA ARG A 46 20.22 -2.27 3.12
C ARG A 46 21.00 -1.20 3.88
N ALA A 47 21.32 -1.47 5.15
CA ALA A 47 21.98 -0.51 6.04
C ALA A 47 23.39 -0.13 5.57
N ASP A 48 24.05 -1.02 4.82
CA ASP A 48 25.38 -0.88 4.23
C ASP A 48 25.39 -0.21 2.84
N SER A 49 24.23 0.17 2.30
CA SER A 49 24.16 0.76 0.97
C SER A 49 24.57 2.23 0.98
N GLU A 50 25.68 2.58 0.31
CA GLU A 50 26.13 3.96 0.17
C GLU A 50 25.29 4.78 -0.83
N VAL A 51 24.57 4.11 -1.74
CA VAL A 51 23.79 4.75 -2.80
C VAL A 51 22.41 4.11 -2.89
N VAL A 52 21.36 4.93 -2.79
CA VAL A 52 19.96 4.50 -2.78
C VAL A 52 19.14 5.28 -3.81
N LYS A 53 18.25 4.59 -4.53
CA LYS A 53 17.30 5.22 -5.47
C LYS A 53 16.12 5.84 -4.73
N TYR A 54 15.77 7.09 -5.02
CA TYR A 54 14.65 7.80 -4.37
C TYR A 54 13.33 7.04 -4.48
N LYS A 55 13.06 6.42 -5.64
CA LYS A 55 11.85 5.63 -5.90
C LYS A 55 11.69 4.46 -4.91
N LYS A 56 12.78 3.90 -4.41
CA LYS A 56 12.78 2.73 -3.52
C LYS A 56 12.33 3.06 -2.10
N TYR A 57 12.62 4.26 -1.60
CA TYR A 57 12.04 4.73 -0.33
C TYR A 57 10.52 4.70 -0.36
N PHE A 58 9.90 5.24 -1.43
CA PHE A 58 8.44 5.21 -1.55
C PHE A 58 7.87 3.80 -1.79
N TYR A 59 8.68 2.87 -2.32
CA TYR A 59 8.27 1.48 -2.47
C TYR A 59 8.29 0.72 -1.15
N ALA A 60 9.08 1.15 -0.15
CA ALA A 60 9.04 0.61 1.20
C ALA A 60 8.02 1.34 2.08
N LEU A 61 7.97 2.68 2.00
CA LEU A 61 7.05 3.51 2.80
C LEU A 61 5.58 3.18 2.52
N ARG A 62 5.18 3.04 1.25
CA ARG A 62 3.78 2.76 0.91
C ARG A 62 3.25 1.48 1.55
N PRO A 63 3.88 0.30 1.35
CA PRO A 63 3.40 -0.92 2.00
C PRO A 63 3.54 -0.86 3.53
N LEU A 64 4.58 -0.24 4.10
CA LEU A 64 4.69 -0.12 5.57
C LEU A 64 3.56 0.72 6.16
N LEU A 65 3.25 1.87 5.57
CA LEU A 65 2.14 2.70 6.03
C LEU A 65 0.79 2.03 5.80
N ALA A 66 0.64 1.23 4.74
CA ALA A 66 -0.57 0.44 4.51
C ALA A 66 -0.74 -0.68 5.55
N ALA A 67 0.35 -1.38 5.90
CA ALA A 67 0.34 -2.37 6.98
C ALA A 67 0.02 -1.70 8.34
N ARG A 68 0.64 -0.55 8.60
CA ARG A 68 0.36 0.27 9.79
C ARG A 68 -1.09 0.75 9.85
N TRP A 69 -1.67 1.18 8.72
CA TRP A 69 -3.09 1.53 8.65
C TRP A 69 -3.97 0.37 9.09
N ILE A 70 -3.72 -0.84 8.57
CA ILE A 70 -4.47 -2.03 8.95
C ILE A 70 -4.34 -2.31 10.45
N ARG A 71 -3.14 -2.10 11.02
CA ARG A 71 -2.86 -2.31 12.44
C ARG A 71 -3.51 -1.28 13.36
N GLU A 72 -3.49 0.00 12.99
CA GLU A 72 -3.88 1.12 13.88
C GLU A 72 -5.30 1.65 13.61
N VAL A 73 -5.72 1.69 12.35
CA VAL A 73 -7.00 2.27 11.92
C VAL A 73 -8.00 1.18 11.51
N GLY A 74 -7.52 0.12 10.87
CA GLY A 74 -8.33 -0.94 10.31
C GLY A 74 -8.95 -0.60 8.95
N GLY A 75 -9.50 -1.62 8.29
CA GLY A 75 -10.12 -1.48 6.96
C GLY A 75 -9.12 -1.25 5.83
N VAL A 76 -9.61 -0.77 4.69
CA VAL A 76 -8.85 -0.63 3.45
C VAL A 76 -7.95 0.61 3.52
N PRO A 77 -6.62 0.48 3.36
CA PRO A 77 -5.73 1.64 3.38
C PRO A 77 -5.96 2.57 2.19
N PRO A 78 -5.88 3.90 2.38
CA PRO A 78 -5.94 4.87 1.29
C PRO A 78 -4.86 4.60 0.23
N MET A 79 -5.24 4.68 -1.05
CA MET A 79 -4.30 4.48 -2.16
C MET A 79 -3.31 5.63 -2.30
N ARG A 80 -3.70 6.84 -1.88
CA ARG A 80 -2.86 8.04 -1.97
C ARG A 80 -1.88 8.07 -0.81
N PHE A 81 -0.60 8.13 -1.13
CA PHE A 81 0.47 8.19 -0.13
C PHE A 81 0.35 9.42 0.78
N ALA A 82 -0.06 10.57 0.24
CA ALA A 82 -0.25 11.78 1.03
C ALA A 82 -1.31 11.58 2.13
N GLU A 83 -2.43 10.92 1.80
CA GLU A 83 -3.50 10.62 2.77
C GLU A 83 -2.99 9.67 3.87
N LEU A 84 -2.23 8.62 3.50
CA LEU A 84 -1.58 7.73 4.48
C LEU A 84 -0.59 8.47 5.38
N ALA A 85 0.26 9.32 4.79
CA ALA A 85 1.27 10.07 5.52
C ALA A 85 0.64 11.05 6.51
N THR A 86 -0.36 11.81 6.08
CA THR A 86 -1.08 12.77 6.95
C THR A 86 -1.82 12.08 8.09
N ALA A 87 -2.37 10.89 7.86
CA ALA A 87 -3.12 10.17 8.89
C ALA A 87 -2.24 9.47 9.93
N LEU A 88 -1.02 9.05 9.56
CA LEU A 88 -0.20 8.15 10.39
C LEU A 88 1.12 8.77 10.90
N LEU A 89 1.64 9.79 10.20
CA LEU A 89 2.94 10.39 10.53
C LEU A 89 2.74 11.72 11.27
N HIS A 90 3.17 11.75 12.53
CA HIS A 90 3.07 12.93 13.40
C HIS A 90 4.42 13.60 13.69
N ASP A 91 5.54 12.96 13.35
CA ASP A 91 6.87 13.55 13.50
C ASP A 91 7.12 14.62 12.42
N ALA A 92 7.13 15.88 12.84
CA ALA A 92 7.37 17.03 11.97
C ALA A 92 8.73 16.98 11.26
N TYR A 93 9.77 16.42 11.89
CA TYR A 93 11.09 16.29 11.27
C TYR A 93 11.09 15.21 10.20
N LEU A 94 10.46 14.05 10.47
CA LEU A 94 10.29 13.00 9.47
C LEU A 94 9.46 13.49 8.28
N LEU A 95 8.37 14.22 8.52
CA LEU A 95 7.54 14.80 7.47
C LEU A 95 8.31 15.81 6.61
N LYS A 96 9.12 16.67 7.25
CA LYS A 96 9.98 17.63 6.54
C LYS A 96 10.96 16.90 5.62
N GLU A 97 11.60 15.85 6.11
CA GLU A 97 12.57 15.06 5.36
C GLU A 97 11.91 14.29 4.21
N LEU A 98 10.73 13.71 4.44
CA LEU A 98 9.93 13.04 3.43
C LEU A 98 9.45 13.99 2.32
N ASN A 99 9.05 15.21 2.67
CA ASN A 99 8.67 16.24 1.70
C ASN A 99 9.87 16.69 0.86
N ALA A 100 11.06 16.82 1.47
CA ALA A 100 12.29 17.10 0.73
C ALA A 100 12.62 15.96 -0.25
N LEU A 101 12.54 14.71 0.20
CA LEU A 101 12.71 13.52 -0.65
C LEU A 101 11.71 13.50 -1.82
N LEU A 102 10.45 13.85 -1.58
CA LEU A 102 9.41 13.93 -2.62
C LEU A 102 9.74 15.02 -3.64
N ALA A 103 10.12 16.20 -3.20
CA ALA A 103 10.49 17.32 -4.06
C ALA A 103 11.73 17.01 -4.92
N VAL A 104 12.69 16.26 -4.37
CA VAL A 104 13.85 15.77 -5.15
C VAL A 104 13.41 14.74 -6.17
N LYS A 105 12.59 13.75 -5.78
CA LYS A 105 12.05 12.74 -6.70
C LYS A 105 11.22 13.34 -7.84
N MET A 106 10.50 14.44 -7.60
CA MET A 106 9.71 15.09 -8.66
C MET A 106 10.59 15.80 -9.69
N ARG A 107 11.74 16.33 -9.27
CA ARG A 107 12.71 17.01 -10.16
C ARG A 107 13.65 16.03 -10.84
N ALA A 108 13.99 14.94 -10.16
CA ALA A 108 14.96 13.97 -10.62
C ALA A 108 14.25 12.80 -11.31
N GLY A 109 14.72 12.41 -12.50
CA GLY A 109 14.14 11.27 -13.23
C GLY A 109 14.21 9.94 -12.46
N GLU A 110 13.57 8.89 -12.97
CA GLU A 110 13.40 7.62 -12.24
C GLU A 110 14.70 6.93 -11.80
N ALA A 111 15.83 7.24 -12.44
CA ALA A 111 17.14 6.66 -12.15
C ALA A 111 17.92 7.39 -11.05
N ALA A 112 17.40 8.50 -10.51
CA ALA A 112 18.14 9.34 -9.59
C ALA A 112 18.38 8.68 -8.23
N THR A 113 19.59 8.89 -7.71
CA THR A 113 20.11 8.31 -6.48
C THR A 113 20.55 9.39 -5.50
N SER A 114 20.66 9.00 -4.22
CA SER A 114 21.31 9.80 -3.18
C SER A 114 22.09 8.90 -2.22
N ALA A 115 22.93 9.54 -1.41
CA ALA A 115 23.29 9.00 -0.12
C ALA A 115 22.03 8.66 0.71
N PRO A 116 22.11 7.70 1.64
CA PRO A 116 20.97 7.34 2.47
C PRO A 116 20.46 8.52 3.30
N TRP A 117 19.14 8.59 3.46
CA TRP A 117 18.46 9.56 4.31
C TRP A 117 18.27 8.95 5.69
N PRO A 118 19.08 9.30 6.71
CA PRO A 118 19.20 8.49 7.92
C PRO A 118 17.92 8.40 8.73
N ARG A 119 17.14 9.49 8.82
CA ARG A 119 15.89 9.48 9.60
C ARG A 119 14.82 8.63 8.93
N ILE A 120 14.70 8.75 7.60
CA ILE A 120 13.75 7.92 6.83
C ILE A 120 14.15 6.45 6.94
N GLN A 121 15.45 6.14 6.87
CA GLN A 121 15.93 4.77 7.00
C GLN A 121 15.69 4.20 8.40
N ALA A 122 15.98 4.98 9.45
CA ALA A 122 15.70 4.59 10.83
C ALA A 122 14.20 4.35 11.06
N PHE A 123 13.35 5.24 10.53
CA PHE A 123 11.89 5.06 10.58
C PHE A 123 11.47 3.76 9.89
N LEU A 124 11.96 3.49 8.67
CA LEU A 124 11.62 2.27 7.93
C LEU A 124 12.04 0.99 8.65
N GLN A 125 13.22 0.99 9.27
CA GLN A 125 13.71 -0.15 10.05
C GLN A 125 12.87 -0.38 11.30
N ALA A 126 12.57 0.69 12.06
CA ALA A 126 11.75 0.60 13.26
C ALA A 126 10.32 0.15 12.94
N GLU A 127 9.69 0.72 11.91
CA GLU A 127 8.33 0.38 11.49
C GLU A 127 8.25 -1.05 10.96
N LEU A 128 9.26 -1.52 10.21
CA LEU A 128 9.32 -2.91 9.77
C LEU A 128 9.43 -3.86 10.96
N ALA A 129 10.31 -3.58 11.93
CA ALA A 129 10.46 -4.42 13.12
C ALA A 129 9.16 -4.52 13.92
N LEU A 130 8.46 -3.39 14.11
CA LEU A 130 7.14 -3.38 14.75
C LEU A 130 6.11 -4.17 13.95
N ALA A 131 6.14 -4.06 12.62
CA ALA A 131 5.22 -4.76 11.76
C ALA A 131 5.46 -6.29 11.77
N GLU A 132 6.69 -6.74 11.95
CA GLU A 132 7.03 -8.17 12.04
C GLU A 132 6.61 -8.81 13.37
N GLN A 133 6.54 -8.02 14.44
CA GLN A 133 6.08 -8.50 15.75
C GLN A 133 4.56 -8.59 15.86
N TYR A 134 3.82 -7.89 15.00
CA TYR A 134 2.37 -7.91 15.00
C TYR A 134 1.83 -9.13 14.25
N ALA A 135 1.07 -9.96 14.97
CA ALA A 135 0.39 -11.15 14.43
C ALA A 135 -1.12 -10.88 14.31
N PRO A 136 -1.63 -10.50 13.13
CA PRO A 136 -3.06 -10.34 12.93
C PRO A 136 -3.77 -11.71 13.04
N GLN A 137 -4.87 -11.77 13.80
CA GLN A 137 -5.69 -12.97 13.90
C GLN A 137 -6.68 -13.05 12.73
N ALA A 138 -6.80 -14.23 12.11
CA ALA A 138 -7.73 -14.50 11.02
C ALA A 138 -8.91 -15.37 11.45
N GLY A 139 -10.11 -14.99 11.04
CA GLY A 139 -11.19 -15.93 10.74
C GLY A 139 -11.14 -16.34 9.26
N PRO A 140 -11.64 -17.54 8.90
CA PRO A 140 -11.79 -17.92 7.49
C PRO A 140 -12.67 -16.90 6.75
N PRO A 141 -12.45 -16.67 5.43
CA PRO A 141 -13.41 -15.91 4.64
C PRO A 141 -14.78 -16.58 4.74
N SER A 142 -15.84 -15.79 4.87
CA SER A 142 -17.19 -16.35 4.89
C SER A 142 -17.49 -17.01 3.54
N THR A 143 -18.12 -18.19 3.56
CA THR A 143 -18.56 -18.89 2.35
C THR A 143 -19.47 -18.01 1.49
N GLU A 144 -20.27 -17.15 2.12
CA GLU A 144 -21.14 -16.17 1.48
C GLU A 144 -20.35 -15.16 0.63
N THR A 145 -19.24 -14.63 1.14
CA THR A 145 -18.38 -13.72 0.39
C THR A 145 -17.79 -14.41 -0.85
N VAL A 146 -17.36 -15.67 -0.74
CA VAL A 146 -16.76 -16.41 -1.86
C VAL A 146 -17.79 -16.60 -2.98
N HIS A 147 -19.00 -17.07 -2.63
CA HIS A 147 -20.07 -17.24 -3.61
C HIS A 147 -20.50 -15.92 -4.27
N ALA A 148 -20.54 -14.82 -3.51
CA ALA A 148 -20.88 -13.51 -4.06
C ALA A 148 -19.85 -13.01 -5.09
N VAL A 149 -18.56 -13.30 -4.86
CA VAL A 149 -17.49 -12.97 -5.82
C VAL A 149 -17.63 -13.81 -7.09
N ASP A 150 -17.84 -15.12 -6.95
CA ASP A 150 -17.98 -16.01 -8.11
C ASP A 150 -19.21 -15.66 -8.96
N ALA A 151 -20.36 -15.38 -8.32
CA ALA A 151 -21.57 -14.97 -9.01
C ALA A 151 -21.37 -13.65 -9.78
N PHE A 152 -20.73 -12.65 -9.16
CA PHE A 152 -20.41 -11.39 -9.84
C PHE A 152 -19.54 -11.60 -11.08
N LEU A 153 -18.49 -12.44 -10.98
CA LEU A 153 -17.59 -12.72 -12.10
C LEU A 153 -18.32 -13.42 -13.25
N LEU A 154 -19.19 -14.39 -12.94
CA LEU A 154 -20.02 -15.08 -13.94
C LEU A 154 -20.96 -14.11 -14.65
N ASP A 155 -21.69 -13.28 -13.91
CA ASP A 155 -22.60 -12.29 -14.50
C ASP A 155 -21.84 -11.30 -15.40
N ALA A 156 -20.68 -10.82 -14.95
CA ALA A 156 -19.87 -9.85 -15.68
C ALA A 156 -19.37 -10.42 -17.01
N VAL A 157 -18.86 -11.65 -16.99
CA VAL A 157 -18.39 -12.34 -18.20
C VAL A 157 -19.54 -12.56 -19.18
N ALA A 158 -20.73 -12.95 -18.72
CA ALA A 158 -21.90 -13.14 -19.59
C ALA A 158 -22.33 -11.82 -20.26
N HIS A 159 -22.35 -10.72 -19.50
CA HIS A 159 -22.75 -9.41 -20.02
C HIS A 159 -21.75 -8.84 -21.04
N PHE A 160 -20.46 -8.80 -20.72
CA PHE A 160 -19.46 -8.18 -21.61
C PHE A 160 -18.99 -9.07 -22.76
N ASN A 161 -19.33 -10.36 -22.78
CA ASN A 161 -19.10 -11.21 -23.95
C ASN A 161 -20.21 -11.09 -25.02
N THR A 162 -21.33 -10.42 -24.70
CA THR A 162 -22.48 -10.29 -25.61
C THR A 162 -22.67 -8.89 -26.19
N GLU A 163 -21.84 -7.92 -25.78
CA GLU A 163 -21.72 -6.57 -26.36
C GLU A 163 -20.45 -6.42 -27.22
#